data_AF-A0A7Y5KEZ2-F1
#
_entry.id   AF-A0A7Y5KEZ2-F1
#
_cell.length_a   1.000
_cell.length_b   1.000
_cell.length_c   1.000
_cell.angle_alpha   90.00
_cell.angle_beta   90.00
_cell.angle_gamma   90.00
#
_symmetry.space_group_name_H-M   'P 1'
#
loop_
_entity.id
_entity.type
_entity.pdbx_description
1 polymer ?
#
loop_
_entity_poly.entity_id
_entity_poly.type
_entity_poly.pdbx_seq_one_letter_code
_entity_poly.pdbx_strand_id
1 'polypeptide(L)'
;MQTIALENEGIETARFFGDVEGVVKTALPAYLIEQTQSRIDKAASRINAYAQKYACDHDTVKRSLQTDATFLAKVETQNPLWEEDAMEWEYWLEEYRSWRNRLETISRR
;
A
#
# COMPACT_ATOMS: atom_id res chain seq x y z
N MET A 1 0.50 22.52 -20.48
CA MET A 1 0.50 23.38 -19.28
C MET A 1 -0.82 23.14 -18.56
N GLN A 2 -0.78 22.67 -17.32
CA GLN A 2 -1.97 22.42 -16.52
C GLN A 2 -2.07 23.52 -15.46
N THR A 3 -3.19 24.23 -15.42
CA THR A 3 -3.44 25.31 -14.45
C THR A 3 -4.31 24.79 -13.32
N ILE A 4 -3.91 25.06 -12.08
CA ILE A 4 -4.66 24.69 -10.88
C ILE A 4 -5.00 25.98 -10.14
N ALA A 5 -6.27 26.16 -9.78
CA ALA A 5 -6.69 27.27 -8.94
C ALA A 5 -6.37 26.94 -7.47
N LEU A 6 -5.74 27.88 -6.78
CA LEU A 6 -5.47 27.82 -5.35
C LEU A 6 -6.14 29.01 -4.66
N GLU A 7 -6.57 28.81 -3.42
CA GLU A 7 -7.08 29.91 -2.61
C GLU A 7 -5.97 30.95 -2.38
N ASN A 8 -6.36 32.24 -2.39
CA ASN A 8 -5.42 33.34 -2.25
C ASN A 8 -4.60 33.23 -0.95
N GLU A 9 -5.20 32.79 0.15
CA GLU A 9 -4.49 32.65 1.43
C GLU A 9 -3.36 31.61 1.36
N GLY A 10 -3.56 30.51 0.63
CA GLY A 10 -2.51 29.51 0.40
C GLY A 10 -1.36 30.06 -0.45
N ILE A 11 -1.67 30.88 -1.46
CA ILE A 11 -0.66 31.55 -2.30
C ILE A 11 0.13 32.58 -1.48
N GLU A 12 -0.54 33.43 -0.72
CA GLU A 12 0.13 34.42 0.13
C GLU A 12 1.01 33.74 1.18
N THR A 13 0.52 32.65 1.78
CA THR A 13 1.30 31.84 2.71
C THR A 13 2.53 31.22 2.04
N ALA A 14 2.37 30.64 0.85
CA ALA A 14 3.47 30.03 0.10
C ALA A 14 4.57 31.05 -0.26
N ARG A 15 4.22 32.30 -0.52
CA ARG A 15 5.19 33.37 -0.85
C ARG A 15 6.17 33.66 0.29
N PHE A 16 5.81 33.39 1.55
CA PHE A 16 6.76 33.51 2.66
C PHE A 16 7.88 32.46 2.61
N PHE A 17 7.67 31.35 1.90
CA PHE A 17 8.63 30.25 1.75
C PHE A 17 9.39 30.27 0.42
N GLY A 18 9.05 31.19 -0.50
CA GLY A 18 9.74 31.40 -1.77
C GLY A 18 8.80 31.68 -2.94
N ASP A 19 9.32 31.51 -4.16
CA ASP A 19 8.50 31.47 -5.36
C ASP A 19 7.47 30.33 -5.25
N VAL A 20 6.20 30.63 -5.54
CA VAL A 20 5.07 29.70 -5.42
C VAL A 20 5.31 28.46 -6.28
N GLU A 21 5.89 28.60 -7.47
CA GLU A 21 6.17 27.47 -8.35
C GLU A 21 7.21 26.53 -7.72
N GLY A 22 8.31 27.07 -7.18
CA GLY A 22 9.35 26.32 -6.47
C GLY A 22 8.84 25.65 -5.20
N VAL A 23 7.99 26.34 -4.42
CA VAL A 23 7.34 25.77 -3.24
C VAL A 23 6.48 24.57 -3.63
N VAL A 24 5.64 24.70 -4.66
CA VAL A 24 4.80 23.60 -5.15
C VAL A 24 5.64 22.44 -5.71
N LYS A 25 6.68 22.74 -6.49
CA LYS A 25 7.62 21.72 -7.03
C LYS A 25 8.32 20.92 -5.93
N THR A 26 8.52 21.52 -4.76
CA THR A 26 9.13 20.85 -3.60
C THR A 26 8.09 20.10 -2.77
N ALA A 27 6.95 20.73 -2.50
CA ALA A 27 5.91 20.17 -1.64
C ALA A 27 5.18 18.97 -2.27
N LEU A 28 4.95 19.00 -3.59
CA LEU A 28 4.19 17.95 -4.26
C LEU A 28 4.90 16.58 -4.21
N PRO A 29 6.20 16.44 -4.55
CA PRO A 29 6.91 15.17 -4.38
C PRO A 29 6.91 14.68 -2.94
N ALA A 30 7.14 15.57 -1.96
CA ALA A 30 7.13 15.22 -0.55
C ALA A 30 5.77 14.64 -0.10
N TYR A 31 4.68 15.32 -0.48
CA TYR A 31 3.32 14.84 -0.22
C TYR A 31 3.07 13.48 -0.88
N LEU A 32 3.45 13.31 -2.15
CA LEU A 32 3.24 12.04 -2.86
C LEU A 32 4.06 10.89 -2.25
N ILE A 33 5.27 11.15 -1.77
CA ILE A 33 6.09 10.17 -1.04
C ILE A 33 5.38 9.75 0.25
N GLU A 34 4.93 10.70 1.06
CA GLU A 34 4.21 10.44 2.32
C GLU A 34 2.94 9.61 2.08
N GLN A 35 2.10 10.02 1.12
CA GLN A 35 0.88 9.29 0.78
C GLN A 35 1.17 7.89 0.26
N THR A 36 2.23 7.74 -0.54
CA THR A 36 2.65 6.42 -1.04
C THR A 36 3.13 5.53 0.10
N GLN A 37 3.92 6.07 1.04
CA GLN A 37 4.38 5.32 2.21
C GLN A 37 3.20 4.87 3.08
N SER A 38 2.23 5.75 3.34
CA SER A 38 1.00 5.40 4.07
C SER A 38 0.24 4.23 3.43
N ARG A 39 0.18 4.18 2.09
CA ARG A 39 -0.43 3.05 1.35
C ARG A 39 0.37 1.76 1.51
N ILE A 40 1.70 1.83 1.45
CA ILE A 40 2.60 0.69 1.69
C ILE A 40 2.39 0.14 3.10
N ASP A 41 2.37 1.00 4.11
CA ASP A 41 2.22 0.62 5.52
C ASP A 41 0.86 -0.04 5.77
N LYS A 42 -0.20 0.49 5.16
CA LYS A 42 -1.54 -0.12 5.20
C LYS A 42 -1.55 -1.52 4.60
N ALA A 43 -0.96 -1.70 3.41
CA ALA A 43 -0.90 -2.99 2.75
C ALA A 43 -0.06 -3.99 3.55
N ALA A 44 1.11 -3.56 4.06
CA ALA A 44 1.98 -4.38 4.91
C ALA A 44 1.27 -4.83 6.20
N SER A 45 0.52 -3.93 6.84
CA SER A 45 -0.28 -4.26 8.02
C SER A 45 -1.32 -5.35 7.72
N ARG A 46 -2.02 -5.25 6.58
CA ARG A 46 -3.00 -6.27 6.16
C ARG A 46 -2.35 -7.60 5.83
N ILE A 47 -1.24 -7.62 5.09
CA ILE A 47 -0.44 -8.82 4.81
C ILE A 47 -0.01 -9.50 6.12
N ASN A 48 0.50 -8.72 7.08
CA ASN A 48 0.95 -9.25 8.37
C ASN A 48 -0.21 -9.80 9.20
N ALA A 49 -1.41 -9.20 9.13
CA ALA A 49 -2.58 -9.71 9.83
C ALA A 49 -2.97 -11.11 9.34
N TYR A 50 -2.93 -11.37 8.03
CA TYR A 50 -3.16 -12.73 7.52
C TYR A 50 -2.01 -13.68 7.87
N ALA A 51 -0.76 -13.22 7.78
CA ALA A 51 0.39 -14.04 8.17
C ALA A 51 0.29 -14.50 9.63
N GLN A 52 -0.21 -13.64 10.51
CA GLN A 52 -0.52 -13.99 11.90
C GLN A 52 -1.72 -14.92 12.03
N LYS A 53 -2.83 -14.66 11.32
CA LYS A 53 -4.05 -15.48 11.33
C LYS A 53 -3.76 -16.93 10.91
N TYR A 54 -2.91 -17.11 9.91
CA TYR A 54 -2.53 -18.43 9.37
C TYR A 54 -1.22 -18.99 9.95
N ALA A 55 -0.53 -18.21 10.80
CA ALA A 55 0.76 -18.54 11.42
C ALA A 55 1.87 -18.94 10.41
N CYS A 56 1.79 -18.47 9.18
CA CYS A 56 2.77 -18.70 8.12
C CYS A 56 2.63 -17.63 7.03
N ASP A 57 3.61 -17.56 6.12
CA ASP A 57 3.56 -16.65 4.97
C ASP A 57 2.57 -17.12 3.89
N HIS A 58 2.19 -16.20 3.01
CA HIS A 58 1.22 -16.44 1.94
C HIS A 58 1.63 -17.58 1.00
N ASP A 59 2.91 -17.67 0.61
CA ASP A 59 3.36 -18.68 -0.35
C ASP A 59 3.31 -20.08 0.26
N THR A 60 3.61 -20.18 1.55
CA THR A 60 3.44 -21.40 2.33
C THR A 60 1.97 -21.80 2.40
N VAL A 61 1.05 -20.89 2.76
CA VAL A 61 -0.40 -21.16 2.79
C VAL A 61 -0.90 -21.62 1.42
N LYS A 62 -0.58 -20.87 0.36
CA LYS A 62 -1.01 -21.14 -1.01
C LYS A 62 -0.56 -22.52 -1.48
N ARG A 63 0.69 -22.90 -1.20
CA ARG A 63 1.21 -24.23 -1.52
C ARG A 63 0.49 -25.30 -0.72
N SER A 64 0.39 -25.14 0.60
CA SER A 64 -0.21 -26.15 1.49
C SER A 64 -1.69 -26.40 1.17
N LEU A 65 -2.47 -25.38 0.84
CA LEU A 65 -3.87 -25.55 0.41
C LEU A 65 -4.01 -26.40 -0.86
N GLN A 66 -3.00 -26.39 -1.74
CA GLN A 66 -3.01 -27.15 -2.99
C GLN A 66 -2.45 -28.57 -2.85
N THR A 67 -1.55 -28.81 -1.88
CA THR A 67 -0.79 -30.05 -1.80
C THR A 67 -1.06 -30.89 -0.54
N ASP A 68 -1.71 -30.32 0.48
CA ASP A 68 -1.93 -30.96 1.76
C ASP A 68 -3.43 -30.92 2.15
N ALA A 69 -4.11 -32.05 1.93
CA ALA A 69 -5.52 -32.22 2.26
C ALA A 69 -5.80 -32.12 3.78
N THR A 70 -4.82 -32.46 4.63
CA THR A 70 -4.98 -32.34 6.09
C THR A 70 -4.92 -30.88 6.51
N PHE A 71 -4.00 -30.11 5.91
CA PHE A 71 -3.94 -28.67 6.11
C PHE A 71 -5.22 -27.97 5.64
N LEU A 72 -5.72 -28.32 4.44
CA LEU A 72 -6.97 -27.78 3.91
C LEU A 72 -8.14 -28.03 4.87
N ALA A 73 -8.37 -29.28 5.30
CA ALA A 73 -9.46 -29.60 6.22
C ALA A 73 -9.36 -28.84 7.56
N LYS A 74 -8.13 -28.64 8.05
CA LYS A 74 -7.88 -27.83 9.25
C LYS A 74 -8.25 -26.36 9.02
N VAL A 75 -7.83 -25.78 7.90
CA VAL A 75 -8.11 -24.39 7.53
C VAL A 75 -9.61 -24.18 7.33
N GLU A 76 -10.30 -25.06 6.61
CA GLU A 76 -11.76 -25.00 6.43
C GLU A 76 -12.51 -25.02 7.77
N THR A 77 -12.03 -25.81 8.74
CA THR A 77 -12.64 -25.89 10.07
C THR A 77 -12.36 -24.64 10.91
N GLN A 78 -11.13 -24.12 10.87
CA GLN A 78 -10.69 -23.01 11.73
C GLN A 78 -11.04 -21.63 11.16
N ASN A 79 -11.06 -21.50 9.83
CA ASN A 79 -11.31 -20.28 9.08
C ASN A 79 -12.25 -20.58 7.91
N PRO A 80 -13.58 -20.65 8.14
CA PRO A 80 -14.54 -20.99 7.07
C PRO A 80 -14.54 -20.01 5.89
N LEU A 81 -14.04 -18.79 6.08
CA LEU A 81 -13.90 -17.75 5.04
C LEU A 81 -12.49 -17.69 4.45
N TRP A 82 -11.73 -18.80 4.48
CA TRP A 82 -10.34 -18.80 4.03
C TRP A 82 -10.17 -18.46 2.55
N GLU A 83 -11.15 -18.76 1.71
CA GLU A 83 -11.12 -18.42 0.28
C GLU A 83 -11.15 -16.89 0.09
N GLU A 84 -12.02 -16.21 0.84
CA GLU A 84 -12.08 -14.74 0.85
C GLU A 84 -10.80 -14.15 1.41
N ASP A 85 -10.28 -14.70 2.52
CA ASP A 85 -9.00 -14.28 3.08
C ASP A 85 -7.86 -14.43 2.07
N ALA A 86 -7.80 -15.54 1.33
CA ALA A 86 -6.76 -15.80 0.34
C ALA A 86 -6.84 -14.80 -0.82
N MET A 87 -8.04 -14.49 -1.30
CA MET A 87 -8.25 -13.47 -2.32
C MET A 87 -7.83 -12.08 -1.84
N GLU A 88 -8.25 -11.69 -0.64
CA GLU A 88 -7.88 -10.39 -0.06
C GLU A 88 -6.37 -10.30 0.20
N TRP A 89 -5.74 -11.38 0.65
CA TRP A 89 -4.30 -11.41 0.91
C TRP A 89 -3.49 -11.22 -0.37
N GLU A 90 -3.84 -11.90 -1.47
CA GLU A 90 -3.21 -11.69 -2.78
C GLU A 90 -3.40 -10.25 -3.26
N TYR A 91 -4.60 -9.67 -3.11
CA TYR A 91 -4.85 -8.26 -3.40
C TYR A 91 -3.89 -7.33 -2.64
N TRP A 92 -3.72 -7.53 -1.33
CA TRP A 92 -2.81 -6.69 -0.54
C TRP A 92 -1.34 -6.87 -0.92
N LEU A 93 -0.92 -8.06 -1.33
CA LEU A 93 0.42 -8.31 -1.86
C LEU A 93 0.66 -7.55 -3.17
N GLU A 94 -0.32 -7.55 -4.07
CA GLU A 94 -0.26 -6.78 -5.32
C GLU A 94 -0.26 -5.27 -5.08
N GLU A 95 -1.10 -4.77 -4.17
CA GLU A 95 -1.10 -3.36 -3.76
C GLU A 95 0.26 -2.97 -3.19
N TYR A 96 0.81 -3.77 -2.26
CA TYR A 96 2.12 -3.50 -1.67
C TYR A 96 3.22 -3.39 -2.74
N ARG A 97 3.28 -4.35 -3.67
CA ARG A 97 4.24 -4.34 -4.79
C ARG A 97 4.05 -3.11 -5.67
N SER A 98 2.80 -2.76 -5.99
CA SER A 98 2.47 -1.62 -6.86
C SER A 98 2.89 -0.29 -6.23
N TRP A 99 2.58 -0.08 -4.95
CA TRP A 99 2.97 1.16 -4.25
C TRP A 99 4.48 1.25 -4.00
N ARG A 100 5.15 0.12 -3.73
CA ARG A 100 6.63 0.07 -3.67
C ARG A 100 7.26 0.52 -4.99
N ASN A 101 6.78 -0.01 -6.11
CA ASN A 101 7.25 0.42 -7.45
C ASN A 101 6.99 1.91 -7.72
N ARG A 102 5.84 2.42 -7.26
CA ARG A 102 5.48 3.84 -7.36
C ARG A 102 6.43 4.71 -6.55
N LEU A 103 6.74 4.32 -5.31
CA LEU A 103 7.66 5.04 -4.43
C LEU A 103 9.07 5.12 -5.04
N GLU A 104 9.57 4.01 -5.58
CA GLU A 104 10.86 3.98 -6.28
C GLU A 104 10.87 4.92 -7.49
N THR A 105 9.77 4.98 -8.24
CA THR A 105 9.65 5.86 -9.41
C THR A 105 9.67 7.34 -9.01
N ILE A 106 9.00 7.71 -7.91
CA ILE A 106 8.96 9.09 -7.41
C ILE A 106 10.31 9.49 -6.81
N SER A 107 10.98 8.58 -6.09
CA SER A 107 12.22 8.88 -5.37
C SER A 107 13.46 8.95 -6.27
N ARG A 108 13.40 8.41 -7.50
CA ARG A 108 14.48 8.46 -8.49
C ARG A 108 14.43 9.69 -9.40
N ARG A 109 13.40 10.53 -9.29
CA ARG A 109 13.23 11.77 -10.03
C ARG A 109 13.73 12.95 -9.23
#